data_AF-A0A265NAW4-F1
#
_entry.id   AF-A0A265NAW4-F1
#
_cell.length_a   1.000
_cell.length_b   1.000
_cell.length_c   1.000
_cell.angle_alpha   90.00
_cell.angle_beta   90.00
_cell.angle_gamma   90.00
#
_symmetry.space_group_name_H-M   'P 1'
#
loop_
_entity.id
_entity.type
_entity.pdbx_description
1 polymer ?
#
loop_
_entity_poly.entity_id
_entity_poly.type
_entity_poly.pdbx_seq_one_letter_code
_entity_poly.pdbx_strand_id
1 'polypeptide(L)'
;MMRYWKIISITIISILAIGAFYIQSALAENNFPDFTFTIKSGDEEAVENLMLQGSYYGEGEKGQNVTIQTTGTAYSNNNSLLDLINPYYINPKIKRLQKEYRGFMRGKENNIAPFYEDEKLLVYADVDWGSMINDQDFTFDIEVLEKESGETEAFELEVPEKNKYDYIYVENVQMADEELKVITRQSVKRKNQNEFHVYRFDVSAQKLISDDLIASYQEENDTGWSYTDLISSSNTSGEENKYIAFVKTILEDVQGEGGEIYSEEVAKELVTYNLETKQMKSTELPDEINGESHNAVLIGKMVYFGQDSEAGGELIAYNIDSEEIDSNQTIDLLSKEQEDFGLLMKIHEGKMYVANLFSDRDTNGGIAVIELDTGEIVYEGFINVENLKTAPPGYELFLNEIMVQ
;
A
#
# COMPACT_ATOMS: atom_id res chain seq x y z
N MET A 1 10.14 -54.32 -46.11
CA MET A 1 10.58 -53.55 -44.93
C MET A 1 9.54 -52.48 -44.56
N MET A 2 8.36 -52.86 -44.05
CA MET A 2 7.29 -51.92 -43.65
C MET A 2 6.71 -52.23 -42.26
N ARG A 3 7.24 -53.25 -41.56
CA ARG A 3 6.64 -53.76 -40.32
C ARG A 3 6.99 -52.90 -39.08
N TYR A 4 8.04 -52.10 -39.15
CA TYR A 4 8.55 -51.30 -38.03
C TYR A 4 8.39 -49.78 -38.22
N TRP A 5 7.81 -49.33 -39.33
CA TRP A 5 7.72 -47.89 -39.63
C TRP A 5 6.88 -47.13 -38.61
N LYS A 6 5.80 -47.74 -38.09
CA LYS A 6 5.00 -47.16 -37.01
C LYS A 6 5.78 -47.01 -35.70
N ILE A 7 6.63 -47.99 -35.36
CA ILE A 7 7.46 -47.95 -34.14
C ILE A 7 8.53 -46.87 -34.29
N ILE A 8 9.19 -46.80 -35.45
CA ILE A 8 10.18 -45.77 -35.76
C ILE A 8 9.55 -44.37 -35.69
N SER A 9 8.36 -44.17 -36.27
CA SER A 9 7.65 -42.88 -36.20
C SER A 9 7.29 -42.50 -34.77
N ILE A 10 6.81 -43.45 -33.94
CA ILE A 10 6.51 -43.19 -32.53
C ILE A 10 7.78 -42.80 -31.77
N THR A 11 8.89 -43.52 -31.97
CA THR A 11 10.17 -43.20 -31.33
C THR A 11 10.69 -41.81 -31.73
N ILE A 12 10.59 -41.44 -33.01
CA ILE A 12 11.00 -40.10 -33.49
C ILE A 12 10.12 -39.01 -32.86
N ILE A 13 8.80 -39.21 -32.81
CA ILE A 13 7.87 -38.26 -32.19
C ILE A 13 8.15 -38.13 -30.69
N SER A 14 8.41 -39.23 -29.98
CA SER A 14 8.77 -39.20 -28.55
C SER A 14 10.08 -38.44 -28.32
N ILE A 15 11.11 -38.66 -29.15
CA ILE A 15 12.39 -37.95 -29.02
C ILE A 15 12.21 -36.45 -29.32
N LEU A 16 11.41 -36.10 -30.33
CA LEU A 16 11.10 -34.70 -30.65
C LEU A 16 10.27 -34.03 -29.54
N ALA A 17 9.31 -34.73 -28.95
CA ALA A 17 8.50 -34.21 -27.84
C ALA A 17 9.37 -33.99 -26.59
N ILE A 18 10.23 -34.94 -26.25
CA ILE A 18 11.17 -34.81 -25.13
C ILE A 18 12.18 -33.70 -25.42
N GLY A 19 12.75 -33.66 -26.63
CA GLY A 19 13.69 -32.63 -27.05
C GLY A 19 13.07 -31.23 -27.04
N ALA A 20 11.86 -31.08 -27.56
CA ALA A 20 11.10 -29.83 -27.51
C ALA A 20 10.78 -29.42 -26.06
N PHE A 21 10.41 -30.38 -25.20
CA PHE A 21 10.18 -30.12 -23.78
C PHE A 21 11.45 -29.62 -23.07
N TYR A 22 12.61 -30.25 -23.31
CA TYR A 22 13.88 -29.81 -22.73
C TYR A 22 14.37 -28.47 -23.31
N ILE A 23 14.19 -28.22 -24.61
CA ILE A 23 14.52 -26.93 -25.23
C ILE A 23 13.61 -25.83 -24.67
N GLN A 24 12.31 -26.10 -24.56
CA GLN A 24 11.36 -25.17 -23.98
C GLN A 24 11.65 -24.92 -22.50
N SER A 25 12.04 -25.95 -21.74
CA SER A 25 12.45 -25.82 -20.34
C SER A 25 13.76 -25.04 -20.17
N ALA A 26 14.73 -25.20 -21.07
CA ALA A 26 15.98 -24.44 -21.05
C ALA A 26 15.81 -23.00 -21.55
N LEU A 27 14.83 -22.74 -22.41
CA LEU A 27 14.42 -21.38 -22.81
C LEU A 27 13.49 -20.73 -21.79
N ALA A 28 12.86 -21.52 -20.91
CA ALA A 28 12.03 -21.07 -19.79
C ALA A 28 12.83 -20.93 -18.48
N GLU A 29 14.14 -21.15 -18.51
CA GLU A 29 15.02 -20.78 -17.40
C GLU A 29 14.95 -19.26 -17.27
N ASN A 30 14.34 -18.82 -16.18
CA ASN A 30 13.91 -17.43 -16.01
C ASN A 30 15.16 -16.55 -15.89
N ASN A 31 15.42 -15.68 -16.87
CA ASN A 31 16.61 -14.82 -16.91
C ASN A 31 16.55 -13.61 -15.96
N PHE A 32 15.70 -13.67 -14.94
CA PHE A 32 15.57 -12.56 -13.99
C PHE A 32 16.67 -12.63 -12.93
N PRO A 33 17.16 -11.49 -12.43
CA PRO A 33 18.17 -11.47 -11.38
C PRO A 33 17.61 -11.98 -10.06
N ASP A 34 18.43 -12.65 -9.27
CA ASP A 34 18.12 -12.92 -7.88
C ASP A 34 18.55 -11.73 -7.02
N PHE A 35 17.66 -11.27 -6.15
CA PHE A 35 17.93 -10.26 -5.14
C PHE A 35 18.20 -10.91 -3.79
N THR A 36 19.16 -10.37 -3.05
CA THR A 36 19.54 -10.84 -1.72
C THR A 36 19.71 -9.68 -0.75
N PHE A 37 19.45 -9.96 0.53
CA PHE A 37 19.71 -9.04 1.62
C PHE A 37 21.20 -9.08 1.97
N THR A 38 21.83 -7.90 2.02
CA THR A 38 23.21 -7.74 2.50
C THR A 38 23.20 -6.90 3.76
N ILE A 39 23.68 -7.45 4.87
CA ILE A 39 23.76 -6.74 6.14
C ILE A 39 24.94 -5.78 6.13
N LYS A 40 24.72 -4.57 6.63
CA LYS A 40 25.78 -3.62 7.00
C LYS A 40 26.02 -3.65 8.51
N SER A 41 24.95 -3.60 9.31
CA SER A 41 25.01 -3.62 10.77
C SER A 41 23.68 -4.03 11.39
N GLY A 42 23.72 -4.44 12.65
CA GLY A 42 22.52 -4.85 13.41
C GLY A 42 22.29 -6.35 13.42
N ASP A 43 21.08 -6.76 13.75
CA ASP A 43 20.68 -8.16 13.94
C ASP A 43 19.92 -8.70 12.71
N GLU A 44 20.40 -9.80 12.14
CA GLU A 44 19.75 -10.50 11.02
C GLU A 44 18.36 -11.01 11.39
N GLU A 45 18.12 -11.34 12.66
CA GLU A 45 16.80 -11.78 13.15
C GLU A 45 15.74 -10.68 12.94
N ALA A 46 16.12 -9.40 12.88
CA ALA A 46 15.19 -8.30 12.66
C ALA A 46 14.53 -8.32 11.26
N VAL A 47 15.13 -9.00 10.29
CA VAL A 47 14.64 -9.12 8.92
C VAL A 47 14.30 -10.56 8.51
N GLU A 48 14.36 -11.53 9.42
CA GLU A 48 14.12 -12.95 9.10
C GLU A 48 12.76 -13.16 8.42
N ASN A 49 11.71 -12.51 8.93
CA ASN A 49 10.34 -12.58 8.41
C ASN A 49 9.99 -11.43 7.46
N LEU A 50 10.98 -10.62 7.05
CA LEU A 50 10.77 -9.50 6.14
C LEU A 50 10.59 -9.99 4.71
N MET A 51 9.55 -9.49 4.06
CA MET A 51 9.29 -9.74 2.65
C MET A 51 8.99 -8.42 1.94
N LEU A 52 9.67 -8.19 0.83
CA LEU A 52 9.52 -6.98 0.02
C LEU A 52 8.84 -7.36 -1.28
N GLN A 53 7.75 -6.68 -1.61
CA GLN A 53 7.06 -6.86 -2.88
C GLN A 53 7.21 -5.64 -3.74
N GLY A 54 7.45 -5.89 -5.03
CA GLY A 54 7.76 -4.83 -5.97
C GLY A 54 7.54 -5.25 -7.42
N SER A 55 7.98 -4.38 -8.30
CA SER A 55 8.00 -4.54 -9.74
C SER A 55 9.43 -4.39 -10.24
N TYR A 56 9.92 -5.40 -10.95
CA TYR A 56 11.20 -5.40 -11.63
C TYR A 56 11.01 -5.08 -13.11
N TYR A 57 11.80 -4.16 -13.65
CA TYR A 57 11.82 -3.81 -15.06
C TYR A 57 13.22 -4.03 -15.62
N GLY A 58 13.33 -4.97 -16.55
CA GLY A 58 14.51 -5.05 -17.43
C GLY A 58 14.43 -4.00 -18.54
N GLU A 59 15.57 -3.63 -19.10
CA GLU A 59 15.65 -2.64 -20.19
C GLU A 59 14.71 -3.03 -21.36
N GLY A 60 13.66 -2.24 -21.58
CA GLY A 60 12.65 -2.47 -22.64
C GLY A 60 11.71 -3.66 -22.39
N GLU A 61 11.73 -4.25 -21.19
CA GLU A 61 10.86 -5.37 -20.81
C GLU A 61 9.58 -4.90 -20.11
N LYS A 62 8.57 -5.77 -20.06
CA LYS A 62 7.38 -5.54 -19.25
C LYS A 62 7.71 -5.80 -17.78
N GLY A 63 7.21 -4.93 -16.91
CA GLY A 63 7.32 -5.09 -15.46
C GLY A 63 6.92 -6.48 -14.98
N GLN A 64 7.73 -7.03 -14.09
CA GLN A 64 7.53 -8.32 -13.45
C GLN A 64 7.34 -8.14 -11.96
N ASN A 65 6.24 -8.65 -11.43
CA ASN A 65 6.02 -8.68 -9.99
C ASN A 65 7.07 -9.59 -9.34
N VAL A 66 7.83 -9.02 -8.41
CA VAL A 66 8.91 -9.66 -7.68
C VAL A 66 8.61 -9.67 -6.18
N THR A 67 9.02 -10.73 -5.51
CA THR A 67 8.98 -10.87 -4.06
C THR A 67 10.38 -11.25 -3.57
N ILE A 68 10.94 -10.47 -2.65
CA ILE A 68 12.30 -10.62 -2.15
C ILE A 68 12.22 -10.96 -0.65
N GLN A 69 12.89 -12.03 -0.25
CA GLN A 69 13.00 -12.52 1.13
C GLN A 69 14.46 -12.83 1.46
N THR A 70 14.78 -12.99 2.74
CA THR A 70 16.10 -13.45 3.21
C THR A 70 16.51 -14.79 2.60
N THR A 71 15.53 -15.64 2.26
CA THR A 71 15.76 -16.97 1.65
C THR A 71 15.88 -16.95 0.12
N GLY A 72 15.60 -15.83 -0.54
CA GLY A 72 15.73 -15.67 -1.99
C GLY A 72 14.63 -14.82 -2.64
N THR A 73 14.59 -14.87 -3.97
CA THR A 73 13.67 -14.08 -4.81
C THR A 73 12.66 -14.97 -5.54
N ALA A 74 11.42 -14.50 -5.64
CA ALA A 74 10.36 -15.15 -6.41
C ALA A 74 9.70 -14.18 -7.40
N TYR A 75 9.53 -14.62 -8.64
CA TYR A 75 8.86 -13.88 -9.71
C TYR A 75 7.50 -14.49 -10.05
N SER A 76 6.52 -13.65 -10.38
CA SER A 76 5.16 -14.13 -10.68
C SER A 76 5.07 -15.00 -11.93
N ASN A 77 6.00 -14.88 -12.89
CA ASN A 77 6.06 -15.76 -14.06
C ASN A 77 6.49 -17.21 -13.74
N ASN A 78 6.94 -17.50 -12.52
CA ASN A 78 7.23 -18.87 -12.07
C ASN A 78 6.01 -19.60 -11.49
N ASN A 79 4.85 -18.94 -11.43
CA ASN A 79 3.67 -19.45 -10.74
C ASN A 79 2.74 -20.25 -11.67
N SER A 80 1.83 -21.01 -11.05
CA SER A 80 0.99 -22.01 -11.70
C SER A 80 -0.01 -21.37 -12.69
N LEU A 81 -0.61 -22.18 -13.57
CA LEU A 81 -1.71 -21.75 -14.46
C LEU A 81 -2.88 -21.04 -13.74
N LEU A 82 -3.03 -21.21 -12.42
CA LEU A 82 -4.03 -20.51 -11.61
C LEU A 82 -3.64 -19.05 -11.32
N ASP A 83 -2.36 -18.75 -11.22
CA ASP A 83 -1.84 -17.40 -10.94
C ASP A 83 -1.92 -16.51 -12.19
N LEU A 84 -1.97 -17.11 -13.39
CA LEU A 84 -2.28 -16.42 -14.65
C LEU A 84 -3.73 -15.90 -14.73
N ILE A 85 -4.65 -16.40 -13.89
CA ILE A 85 -6.06 -15.99 -13.89
C ILE A 85 -6.25 -14.67 -13.10
N ASN A 86 -5.35 -14.36 -12.17
CA ASN A 86 -5.37 -13.10 -11.44
C ASN A 86 -3.99 -12.41 -11.54
N PRO A 87 -3.73 -11.68 -12.64
CA PRO A 87 -2.43 -11.03 -12.86
C PRO A 87 -2.16 -9.85 -11.92
N TYR A 88 -3.14 -9.46 -11.10
CA TYR A 88 -3.04 -8.33 -10.19
C TYR A 88 -2.42 -8.74 -8.87
N TYR A 89 -1.64 -7.81 -8.32
CA TYR A 89 -1.18 -7.86 -6.95
C TYR A 89 -2.35 -8.12 -5.99
N ILE A 90 -2.25 -9.14 -5.15
CA ILE A 90 -3.23 -9.41 -4.08
C ILE A 90 -2.53 -9.16 -2.77
N ASN A 91 -3.07 -8.25 -1.96
CA ASN A 91 -2.52 -7.96 -0.65
C ASN A 91 -2.38 -9.25 0.19
N PRO A 92 -1.23 -9.50 0.83
CA PRO A 92 -0.96 -10.70 1.59
C PRO A 92 -1.95 -10.95 2.74
N LYS A 93 -2.41 -9.88 3.41
CA LYS A 93 -3.46 -9.98 4.42
C LYS A 93 -4.74 -10.51 3.81
N ILE A 94 -5.12 -10.04 2.62
CA ILE A 94 -6.26 -10.61 1.86
C ILE A 94 -6.03 -12.09 1.54
N LYS A 95 -4.82 -12.49 1.10
CA LYS A 95 -4.52 -13.92 0.86
C LYS A 95 -4.67 -14.76 2.14
N ARG A 96 -4.21 -14.26 3.29
CA ARG A 96 -4.41 -14.92 4.60
C ARG A 96 -5.89 -15.05 4.91
N LEU A 97 -6.64 -13.96 4.82
CA LEU A 97 -8.08 -13.95 5.09
C LEU A 97 -8.82 -14.92 4.15
N GLN A 98 -8.48 -14.97 2.86
CA GLN A 98 -9.05 -15.92 1.91
C GLN A 98 -8.71 -17.38 2.24
N LYS A 99 -7.57 -17.65 2.86
CA LYS A 99 -7.16 -18.99 3.27
C LYS A 99 -7.86 -19.42 4.56
N GLU A 100 -7.93 -18.55 5.56
CA GLU A 100 -8.43 -18.81 6.91
C GLU A 100 -9.95 -18.69 6.99
N TYR A 101 -10.54 -17.68 6.35
CA TYR A 101 -11.95 -17.31 6.43
C TYR A 101 -12.66 -17.36 5.07
N ARG A 102 -12.49 -18.47 4.34
CA ARG A 102 -13.02 -18.68 2.97
C ARG A 102 -14.50 -18.32 2.78
N GLY A 103 -15.34 -18.68 3.77
CA GLY A 103 -16.77 -18.43 3.72
C GLY A 103 -17.07 -16.94 3.71
N PHE A 104 -16.45 -16.22 4.66
CA PHE A 104 -16.56 -14.78 4.80
C PHE A 104 -15.99 -14.04 3.58
N MET A 105 -14.81 -14.44 3.09
CA MET A 105 -14.16 -13.76 1.96
C MET A 105 -14.82 -13.97 0.59
N ARG A 106 -15.85 -14.82 0.49
CA ARG A 106 -16.48 -15.13 -0.79
C ARG A 106 -17.31 -13.93 -1.27
N GLY A 107 -16.98 -13.42 -2.46
CA GLY A 107 -17.70 -12.31 -3.09
C GLY A 107 -17.11 -10.94 -2.80
N LYS A 108 -16.09 -10.86 -1.94
CA LYS A 108 -15.41 -9.61 -1.56
C LYS A 108 -14.20 -9.36 -2.47
N GLU A 109 -13.89 -8.09 -2.69
CA GLU A 109 -12.78 -7.68 -3.55
C GLU A 109 -11.39 -7.90 -2.90
N ASN A 110 -10.32 -7.79 -3.70
CA ASN A 110 -8.95 -7.94 -3.23
C ASN A 110 -8.35 -6.63 -2.65
N ASN A 111 -9.21 -5.73 -2.14
CA ASN A 111 -8.81 -4.49 -1.48
C ASN A 111 -8.82 -4.67 0.04
N ILE A 112 -7.81 -4.17 0.75
CA ILE A 112 -7.73 -4.27 2.22
C ILE A 112 -8.49 -3.16 2.95
N ALA A 113 -8.69 -1.99 2.31
CA ALA A 113 -9.32 -0.84 2.95
C ALA A 113 -10.72 -1.13 3.57
N PRO A 114 -11.58 -1.98 2.95
CA PRO A 114 -12.88 -2.35 3.51
C PRO A 114 -12.83 -3.28 4.73
N PHE A 115 -11.65 -3.73 5.16
CA PHE A 115 -11.52 -4.75 6.20
C PHE A 115 -10.93 -4.22 7.50
N TYR A 116 -11.55 -4.61 8.60
CA TYR A 116 -10.99 -4.47 9.95
C TYR A 116 -10.86 -5.85 10.60
N GLU A 117 -9.81 -6.06 11.39
CA GLU A 117 -9.55 -7.35 12.03
C GLU A 117 -8.86 -7.17 13.37
N ASP A 118 -9.41 -7.79 14.41
CA ASP A 118 -8.79 -7.95 15.74
C ASP A 118 -8.80 -9.42 16.18
N GLU A 119 -8.52 -9.70 17.45
CA GLU A 119 -8.49 -11.07 18.00
C GLU A 119 -9.85 -11.79 17.93
N LYS A 120 -10.97 -11.04 17.99
CA LYS A 120 -12.32 -11.59 18.14
C LYS A 120 -13.16 -11.45 16.87
N LEU A 121 -12.95 -10.39 16.10
CA LEU A 121 -13.81 -9.99 15.00
C LEU A 121 -13.01 -9.84 13.70
N LEU A 122 -13.67 -10.18 12.59
CA LEU A 122 -13.29 -9.77 11.25
C LEU A 122 -14.49 -9.04 10.64
N VAL A 123 -14.30 -7.77 10.30
CA VAL A 123 -15.34 -6.90 9.77
C VAL A 123 -15.03 -6.56 8.33
N TYR A 124 -16.06 -6.52 7.51
CA TYR A 124 -16.05 -6.00 6.15
C TYR A 124 -17.11 -4.91 6.06
N ALA A 125 -16.74 -3.77 5.50
CA ALA A 125 -17.68 -2.69 5.20
C ALA A 125 -17.25 -2.01 3.91
N ASP A 126 -18.05 -2.18 2.86
CA ASP A 126 -17.85 -1.56 1.56
C ASP A 126 -19.13 -0.89 1.05
N VAL A 127 -19.05 -0.24 -0.10
CA VAL A 127 -20.21 0.36 -0.77
C VAL A 127 -20.50 -0.41 -2.04
N ASP A 128 -21.67 -1.06 -2.10
CA ASP A 128 -22.20 -1.59 -3.36
C ASP A 128 -22.70 -0.43 -4.23
N TRP A 129 -22.25 -0.39 -5.48
CA TRP A 129 -22.59 0.64 -6.45
C TRP A 129 -23.82 0.26 -7.29
N GLY A 130 -24.36 -0.94 -7.08
CA GLY A 130 -25.51 -1.44 -7.81
C GLY A 130 -25.25 -1.55 -9.32
N SER A 131 -26.32 -1.45 -10.12
CA SER A 131 -26.20 -1.50 -11.58
C SER A 131 -25.90 -0.13 -12.18
N MET A 132 -24.82 -0.01 -12.96
CA MET A 132 -24.41 1.20 -13.70
C MET A 132 -25.48 1.80 -14.65
N ILE A 133 -26.63 1.14 -14.83
CA ILE A 133 -27.67 1.50 -15.81
C ILE A 133 -28.75 2.42 -15.23
N ASN A 134 -28.95 2.42 -13.91
CA ASN A 134 -29.87 3.34 -13.22
C ASN A 134 -29.07 4.22 -12.24
N ASP A 135 -29.63 5.38 -11.87
CA ASP A 135 -29.03 6.30 -10.89
C ASP A 135 -28.37 5.52 -9.73
N GLN A 136 -27.10 5.82 -9.46
CA GLN A 136 -26.25 5.09 -8.52
C GLN A 136 -26.94 4.91 -7.17
N ASP A 137 -27.33 3.67 -6.90
CA ASP A 137 -28.04 3.27 -5.70
C ASP A 137 -27.03 2.77 -4.69
N PHE A 138 -26.26 3.69 -4.11
CA PHE A 138 -25.21 3.32 -3.17
C PHE A 138 -25.80 2.79 -1.87
N THR A 139 -25.35 1.59 -1.50
CA THR A 139 -25.68 0.93 -0.23
C THR A 139 -24.41 0.46 0.45
N PHE A 140 -24.28 0.72 1.75
CA PHE A 140 -23.28 0.06 2.56
C PHE A 140 -23.61 -1.43 2.67
N ASP A 141 -22.64 -2.27 2.38
CA ASP A 141 -22.66 -3.72 2.64
C ASP A 141 -21.70 -4.01 3.79
N ILE A 142 -22.26 -4.41 4.94
CA ILE A 142 -21.51 -4.64 6.17
C ILE A 142 -21.68 -6.09 6.62
N GLU A 143 -20.56 -6.77 6.81
CA GLU A 143 -20.50 -8.12 7.37
C GLU A 143 -19.54 -8.19 8.56
N VAL A 144 -19.95 -8.87 9.63
CA VAL A 144 -19.14 -9.07 10.84
C VAL A 144 -19.07 -10.56 11.14
N LEU A 145 -17.85 -11.10 11.13
CA LEU A 145 -17.53 -12.46 11.52
C LEU A 145 -16.99 -12.48 12.95
N GLU A 146 -17.64 -13.24 13.82
CA GLU A 146 -17.10 -13.60 15.13
C GLU A 146 -16.17 -14.82 14.97
N LYS A 147 -14.89 -14.66 15.30
CA LYS A 147 -13.85 -15.64 14.97
C LYS A 147 -13.91 -16.92 15.80
N GLU A 148 -14.41 -16.86 17.04
CA GLU A 148 -14.48 -18.02 17.92
C GLU A 148 -15.65 -18.93 17.56
N SER A 149 -16.86 -18.38 17.37
CA SER A 149 -18.03 -19.16 16.93
C SER A 149 -18.06 -19.46 15.42
N GLY A 150 -17.45 -18.59 14.60
CA GLY A 150 -17.57 -18.60 13.15
C GLY A 150 -18.92 -18.06 12.63
N GLU A 151 -19.74 -17.47 13.49
CA GLU A 151 -21.01 -16.85 13.10
C GLU A 151 -20.77 -15.53 12.35
N THR A 152 -21.56 -15.28 11.32
CA THR A 152 -21.48 -14.06 10.50
C THR A 152 -22.83 -13.35 10.52
N GLU A 153 -22.81 -12.08 10.88
CA GLU A 153 -23.95 -11.17 10.74
C GLU A 153 -23.72 -10.23 9.57
N ALA A 154 -24.76 -9.98 8.79
CA ALA A 154 -24.69 -9.14 7.59
C ALA A 154 -25.91 -8.22 7.54
N PHE A 155 -25.70 -6.97 7.13
CA PHE A 155 -26.79 -6.00 6.93
C PHE A 155 -26.39 -4.93 5.91
N GLU A 156 -27.40 -4.38 5.25
CA GLU A 156 -27.25 -3.32 4.25
C GLU A 156 -27.95 -2.05 4.71
N LEU A 157 -27.36 -0.89 4.40
CA LEU A 157 -27.94 0.42 4.69
C LEU A 157 -27.75 1.38 3.52
N GLU A 158 -28.78 2.17 3.20
CA GLU A 158 -28.64 3.20 2.15
C GLU A 158 -27.62 4.27 2.57
N VAL A 159 -26.77 4.68 1.63
CA VAL A 159 -25.86 5.81 1.86
C VAL A 159 -26.67 7.12 1.90
N PRO A 160 -26.54 7.94 2.96
CA PRO A 160 -27.14 9.26 3.02
C PRO A 160 -26.77 10.12 1.81
N GLU A 161 -27.73 10.87 1.28
CA GLU A 161 -27.53 11.76 0.13
C GLU A 161 -26.89 11.09 -1.12
N LYS A 162 -26.96 9.76 -1.28
CA LYS A 162 -26.32 8.96 -2.36
C LYS A 162 -26.37 9.57 -3.76
N ASN A 163 -27.46 10.25 -4.11
CA ASN A 163 -27.64 10.92 -5.41
C ASN A 163 -26.66 12.08 -5.67
N LYS A 164 -25.98 12.58 -4.63
CA LYS A 164 -25.00 13.68 -4.67
C LYS A 164 -23.63 13.23 -5.15
N TYR A 165 -23.30 11.93 -5.11
CA TYR A 165 -21.94 11.44 -5.36
C TYR A 165 -21.85 10.63 -6.64
N ASP A 166 -20.77 10.79 -7.40
CA ASP A 166 -20.47 9.95 -8.58
C ASP A 166 -19.72 8.67 -8.18
N TYR A 167 -18.90 8.71 -7.12
CA TYR A 167 -18.16 7.55 -6.61
C TYR A 167 -18.00 7.65 -5.10
N ILE A 168 -18.00 6.50 -4.42
CA ILE A 168 -17.72 6.38 -3.00
C ILE A 168 -16.71 5.26 -2.82
N TYR A 169 -15.55 5.59 -2.27
CA TYR A 169 -14.48 4.65 -1.96
C TYR A 169 -14.34 4.54 -0.46
N VAL A 170 -14.31 3.31 0.07
CA VAL A 170 -13.92 3.07 1.45
C VAL A 170 -12.40 3.15 1.55
N GLU A 171 -11.93 4.08 2.36
CA GLU A 171 -10.50 4.32 2.60
C GLU A 171 -10.00 3.57 3.84
N ASN A 172 -10.87 3.39 4.84
CA ASN A 172 -10.51 2.68 6.08
C ASN A 172 -11.76 2.21 6.84
N VAL A 173 -11.61 1.11 7.58
CA VAL A 173 -12.63 0.59 8.49
C VAL A 173 -12.01 0.35 9.86
N GLN A 174 -12.71 0.80 10.91
CA GLN A 174 -12.28 0.64 12.30
C GLN A 174 -13.46 0.21 13.17
N MET A 175 -13.23 -0.68 14.13
CA MET A 175 -14.19 -1.00 15.18
C MET A 175 -13.69 -0.39 16.48
N ALA A 176 -14.55 0.35 17.18
CA ALA A 176 -14.20 1.00 18.44
C ALA A 176 -15.44 1.30 19.29
N ASP A 177 -15.39 0.97 20.58
CA ASP A 177 -16.53 1.13 21.51
C ASP A 177 -17.84 0.46 21.02
N GLU A 178 -17.75 -0.73 20.42
CA GLU A 178 -18.88 -1.45 19.78
C GLU A 178 -19.51 -0.72 18.58
N GLU A 179 -18.89 0.36 18.11
CA GLU A 179 -19.30 1.10 16.91
C GLU A 179 -18.34 0.83 15.76
N LEU A 180 -18.92 0.57 14.59
CA LEU A 180 -18.18 0.48 13.34
C LEU A 180 -18.05 1.87 12.73
N LYS A 181 -16.81 2.28 12.46
CA LYS A 181 -16.45 3.53 11.80
C LYS A 181 -15.95 3.21 10.39
N VAL A 182 -16.64 3.74 9.38
CA VAL A 182 -16.26 3.59 7.96
C VAL A 182 -15.87 4.96 7.42
N ILE A 183 -14.60 5.07 7.03
CA ILE A 183 -14.02 6.28 6.46
C ILE A 183 -14.13 6.16 4.95
N THR A 184 -14.74 7.15 4.30
CA THR A 184 -14.89 7.15 2.84
C THR A 184 -14.38 8.43 2.20
N ARG A 185 -13.97 8.32 0.94
CA ARG A 185 -13.75 9.42 0.02
C ARG A 185 -14.81 9.39 -1.07
N GLN A 186 -15.46 10.52 -1.28
CA GLN A 186 -16.61 10.64 -2.18
C GLN A 186 -16.39 11.75 -3.19
N SER A 187 -16.59 11.46 -4.47
CA SER A 187 -16.54 12.46 -5.53
C SER A 187 -17.94 13.07 -5.73
N VAL A 188 -18.05 14.38 -5.61
CA VAL A 188 -19.35 15.08 -5.68
C VAL A 188 -19.77 15.32 -7.14
N LYS A 189 -21.00 14.91 -7.50
CA LYS A 189 -21.48 15.04 -8.89
C LYS A 189 -21.36 16.45 -9.42
N ARG A 190 -20.80 16.56 -10.63
CA ARG A 190 -20.69 17.83 -11.38
C ARG A 190 -19.97 18.94 -10.63
N LYS A 191 -19.18 18.58 -9.61
CA LYS A 191 -18.25 19.46 -8.93
C LYS A 191 -16.89 18.78 -8.96
N ASN A 192 -15.84 19.54 -9.20
CA ASN A 192 -14.49 19.02 -9.05
C ASN A 192 -14.11 19.02 -7.56
N GLN A 193 -14.83 18.22 -6.76
CA GLN A 193 -14.82 18.30 -5.31
C GLN A 193 -14.88 16.90 -4.71
N ASN A 194 -13.95 16.63 -3.79
CA ASN A 194 -13.98 15.43 -2.96
C ASN A 194 -14.44 15.77 -1.54
N GLU A 195 -15.21 14.87 -0.96
CA GLU A 195 -15.65 14.91 0.42
C GLU A 195 -15.17 13.65 1.15
N PHE A 196 -14.62 13.83 2.33
CA PHE A 196 -14.28 12.74 3.23
C PHE A 196 -15.31 12.66 4.34
N HIS A 197 -15.81 11.46 4.60
CA HIS A 197 -16.85 11.22 5.59
C HIS A 197 -16.44 10.12 6.56
N VAL A 198 -16.95 10.22 7.79
CA VAL A 198 -16.93 9.15 8.78
C VAL A 198 -18.36 8.74 9.06
N TYR A 199 -18.73 7.56 8.58
CA TYR A 199 -20.00 6.93 8.90
C TYR A 199 -19.84 6.07 10.14
N ARG A 200 -20.72 6.24 11.13
CA ARG A 200 -20.73 5.46 12.36
C ARG A 200 -21.95 4.56 12.39
N PHE A 201 -21.74 3.28 12.61
CA PHE A 201 -22.80 2.27 12.65
C PHE A 201 -22.84 1.58 14.01
N ASP A 202 -24.06 1.37 14.50
CA ASP A 202 -24.35 0.42 15.57
C ASP A 202 -24.56 -0.93 14.89
N VAL A 203 -23.57 -1.82 15.02
CA VAL A 203 -23.59 -3.14 14.42
C VAL A 203 -24.70 -4.00 15.02
N SER A 204 -24.88 -3.94 16.35
CA SER A 204 -25.88 -4.73 17.07
C SER A 204 -27.31 -4.31 16.70
N ALA A 205 -27.54 -3.01 16.54
CA ALA A 205 -28.83 -2.46 16.14
C ALA A 205 -29.03 -2.37 14.62
N GLN A 206 -27.99 -2.67 13.84
CA GLN A 206 -27.94 -2.61 12.37
C GLN A 206 -28.38 -1.24 11.83
N LYS A 207 -27.81 -0.16 12.37
CA LYS A 207 -28.24 1.22 12.09
C LYS A 207 -27.08 2.18 11.94
N LEU A 208 -27.26 3.16 11.05
CA LEU A 208 -26.41 4.34 10.98
C LEU A 208 -26.70 5.26 12.18
N ILE A 209 -25.65 5.57 12.95
CA ILE A 209 -25.66 6.49 14.09
C ILE A 209 -25.45 7.92 13.60
N SER A 210 -24.44 8.15 12.77
CA SER A 210 -24.10 9.46 12.23
C SER A 210 -23.32 9.39 10.93
N ASP A 211 -23.41 10.47 10.16
CA ASP A 211 -22.63 10.78 8.98
C ASP A 211 -21.94 12.13 9.25
N ASP A 212 -20.64 12.08 9.55
CA ASP A 212 -19.83 13.25 9.85
C ASP A 212 -18.97 13.60 8.61
N LEU A 213 -19.20 14.77 7.99
CA LEU A 213 -18.32 15.33 6.94
C LEU A 213 -17.03 15.85 7.60
N ILE A 214 -15.91 15.16 7.36
CA ILE A 214 -14.62 15.43 8.02
C ILE A 214 -13.60 16.15 7.14
N ALA A 215 -13.85 16.25 5.83
CA ALA A 215 -13.10 17.15 4.99
C ALA A 215 -13.82 17.39 3.66
N SER A 216 -13.55 18.54 3.05
CA SER A 216 -14.09 18.84 1.73
C SER A 216 -13.13 19.74 0.97
N TYR A 217 -12.71 19.28 -0.20
CA TYR A 217 -11.69 19.94 -1.01
C TYR A 217 -12.16 20.09 -2.43
N GLN A 218 -11.97 21.27 -3.00
CA GLN A 218 -12.07 21.48 -4.44
C GLN A 218 -10.72 21.16 -5.04
N GLU A 219 -10.69 20.24 -6.00
CA GLU A 219 -9.45 19.86 -6.69
C GLU A 219 -8.90 21.02 -7.54
N GLU A 220 -9.78 21.89 -8.03
CA GLU A 220 -9.42 23.03 -8.89
C GLU A 220 -10.13 24.30 -8.42
N ASN A 221 -9.36 25.38 -8.25
CA ASN A 221 -9.85 26.72 -7.99
C ASN A 221 -9.28 27.73 -9.01
N ASP A 222 -9.75 28.98 -9.00
CA ASP A 222 -9.33 30.03 -9.96
C ASP A 222 -7.81 30.35 -9.94
N THR A 223 -7.05 29.82 -8.97
CA THR A 223 -5.64 30.15 -8.68
C THR A 223 -4.69 28.94 -8.65
N GLY A 224 -5.19 27.69 -8.74
CA GLY A 224 -4.36 26.50 -8.62
C GLY A 224 -5.16 25.23 -8.30
N TRP A 225 -4.43 24.13 -8.09
CA TRP A 225 -4.98 22.80 -7.81
C TRP A 225 -4.60 22.34 -6.40
N SER A 226 -5.43 21.51 -5.78
CA SER A 226 -5.07 20.87 -4.50
C SER A 226 -5.52 19.43 -4.47
N TYR A 227 -4.71 18.57 -3.87
CA TYR A 227 -5.07 17.18 -3.63
C TYR A 227 -4.84 16.80 -2.18
N THR A 228 -5.41 15.67 -1.79
CA THR A 228 -5.37 15.20 -0.41
C THR A 228 -5.12 13.71 -0.38
N ASP A 229 -4.07 13.33 0.34
CA ASP A 229 -3.71 11.93 0.56
C ASP A 229 -4.02 11.55 2.00
N LEU A 230 -4.78 10.47 2.15
CA LEU A 230 -4.97 9.86 3.46
C LEU A 230 -3.62 9.26 3.91
N ILE A 231 -3.18 9.65 5.09
CA ILE A 231 -2.00 9.07 5.70
C ILE A 231 -2.36 7.64 6.10
N SER A 232 -1.57 6.69 5.59
CA SER A 232 -1.74 5.29 5.94
C SER A 232 -1.69 5.14 7.46
N SER A 233 -2.73 4.55 8.04
CA SER A 233 -2.70 4.14 9.43
C SER A 233 -1.98 2.81 9.52
N SER A 234 -0.89 2.73 10.28
CA SER A 234 -0.34 1.44 10.67
C SER A 234 -1.21 0.83 11.76
N ASN A 235 -2.43 0.44 11.43
CA ASN A 235 -3.18 -0.44 12.30
C ASN A 235 -2.44 -1.80 12.26
N THR A 236 -1.43 -1.92 13.13
CA THR A 236 -1.08 -3.22 13.69
C THR A 236 -2.38 -3.77 14.28
N SER A 237 -2.67 -5.03 13.99
CA SER A 237 -3.99 -5.63 14.25
C SER A 237 -4.53 -5.27 15.64
N GLY A 238 -5.72 -4.64 15.69
CA GLY A 238 -6.46 -4.40 16.92
C GLY A 238 -6.20 -3.07 17.64
N GLU A 239 -5.28 -2.21 17.20
CA GLU A 239 -5.14 -0.87 17.80
C GLU A 239 -6.00 0.17 17.08
N GLU A 240 -6.91 0.80 17.85
CA GLU A 240 -7.74 1.91 17.39
C GLU A 240 -6.89 3.17 17.24
N ASN A 241 -6.84 3.72 16.02
CA ASN A 241 -6.23 5.03 15.82
C ASN A 241 -7.21 6.11 16.24
N LYS A 242 -6.87 6.90 17.26
CA LYS A 242 -7.73 8.03 17.73
C LYS A 242 -7.90 9.12 16.68
N TYR A 243 -6.96 9.20 15.75
CA TYR A 243 -6.91 10.22 14.72
C TYR A 243 -7.07 9.59 13.33
N ILE A 244 -7.73 10.34 12.45
CA ILE A 244 -7.56 10.22 11.00
C ILE A 244 -6.73 11.42 10.58
N ALA A 245 -5.75 11.22 9.70
CA ALA A 245 -4.87 12.29 9.26
C ALA A 245 -4.71 12.27 7.73
N PHE A 246 -4.66 13.46 7.14
CA PHE A 246 -4.46 13.66 5.72
C PHE A 246 -3.39 14.72 5.49
N VAL A 247 -2.59 14.55 4.44
CA VAL A 247 -1.76 15.63 3.92
C VAL A 247 -2.53 16.28 2.78
N LYS A 248 -2.76 17.58 2.90
CA LYS A 248 -3.31 18.40 1.81
C LYS A 248 -2.17 19.17 1.18
N THR A 249 -1.94 18.95 -0.11
CA THR A 249 -0.93 19.63 -0.90
C THR A 249 -1.59 20.71 -1.75
N ILE A 250 -1.03 21.91 -1.71
CA ILE A 250 -1.51 23.08 -2.46
C ILE A 250 -0.49 23.37 -3.56
N LEU A 251 -0.96 23.38 -4.81
CA LEU A 251 -0.18 23.64 -6.00
C LEU A 251 -0.62 24.96 -6.65
N GLU A 252 0.32 25.76 -7.11
CA GLU A 252 0.06 26.96 -7.92
C GLU A 252 0.65 26.82 -9.33
N ASP A 253 -0.05 27.34 -10.33
CA ASP A 253 0.43 27.36 -11.71
C ASP A 253 1.47 28.47 -11.90
N VAL A 254 2.69 28.07 -12.24
CA VAL A 254 3.83 28.97 -12.45
C VAL A 254 4.19 28.99 -13.94
N GLN A 255 4.44 30.20 -14.46
CA GLN A 255 4.85 30.40 -15.84
C GLN A 255 6.38 30.34 -15.95
N GLY A 256 6.89 29.30 -16.61
CA GLY A 256 8.30 29.13 -16.91
C GLY A 256 8.83 30.14 -17.94
N GLU A 257 10.16 30.26 -18.02
CA GLU A 257 10.85 31.24 -18.89
C GLU A 257 10.50 31.09 -20.39
N GLY A 258 10.01 29.92 -20.81
CA GLY A 258 9.58 29.62 -22.18
C GLY A 258 8.08 29.83 -22.47
N GLY A 259 7.29 30.27 -21.48
CA GLY A 259 5.82 30.34 -21.57
C GLY A 259 5.11 29.01 -21.33
N GLU A 260 5.85 27.97 -20.93
CA GLU A 260 5.30 26.72 -20.38
C GLU A 260 4.69 27.00 -19.00
N ILE A 261 3.56 26.36 -18.70
CA ILE A 261 2.94 26.42 -17.38
C ILE A 261 3.20 25.08 -16.71
N TYR A 262 3.79 25.11 -15.52
CA TYR A 262 3.97 23.94 -14.68
C TYR A 262 3.48 24.29 -13.27
N SER A 263 3.04 23.29 -12.52
CA SER A 263 2.53 23.51 -11.17
C SER A 263 3.65 23.34 -10.14
N GLU A 264 3.79 24.28 -9.23
CA GLU A 264 4.74 24.22 -8.11
C GLU A 264 3.97 23.99 -6.80
N GLU A 265 4.53 23.16 -5.92
CA GLU A 265 4.03 23.03 -4.56
C GLU A 265 4.37 24.27 -3.74
N VAL A 266 3.33 24.89 -3.17
CA VAL A 266 3.48 26.13 -2.39
C VAL A 266 3.20 25.94 -0.90
N ALA A 267 2.46 24.88 -0.52
CA ALA A 267 2.19 24.57 0.88
C ALA A 267 1.65 23.14 1.08
N LYS A 268 1.98 22.55 2.24
CA LYS A 268 1.31 21.37 2.81
C LYS A 268 0.65 21.68 4.15
N GLU A 269 -0.56 21.17 4.31
CA GLU A 269 -1.30 21.20 5.57
C GLU A 269 -1.54 19.79 6.06
N LEU A 270 -1.28 19.54 7.35
CA LEU A 270 -1.74 18.34 8.03
C LEU A 270 -3.16 18.57 8.55
N VAL A 271 -4.12 17.82 8.01
CA VAL A 271 -5.51 17.85 8.45
C VAL A 271 -5.77 16.62 9.30
N THR A 272 -6.15 16.84 10.56
CA THR A 272 -6.43 15.76 11.51
C THR A 272 -7.88 15.81 11.98
N TYR A 273 -8.47 14.64 12.17
CA TYR A 273 -9.80 14.45 12.74
C TYR A 273 -9.71 13.51 13.93
N ASN A 274 -10.05 14.00 15.12
CA ASN A 274 -10.09 13.20 16.33
C ASN A 274 -11.43 12.47 16.43
N LEU A 275 -11.40 11.13 16.35
CA LEU A 275 -12.58 10.27 16.33
C LEU A 275 -13.41 10.31 17.63
N GLU A 276 -12.78 10.62 18.76
CA GLU A 276 -13.44 10.70 20.07
C GLU A 276 -14.16 12.06 20.26
N THR A 277 -13.44 13.16 20.02
CA THR A 277 -13.93 14.52 20.27
C THR A 277 -14.68 15.12 19.09
N LYS A 278 -14.60 14.50 17.90
CA LYS A 278 -15.13 14.98 16.62
C LYS A 278 -14.55 16.33 16.18
N GLN A 279 -13.37 16.67 16.67
CA GLN A 279 -12.71 17.92 16.32
C GLN A 279 -11.80 17.70 15.12
N MET A 280 -11.99 18.57 14.12
CA MET A 280 -11.09 18.70 12.99
C MET A 280 -10.11 19.84 13.25
N LYS A 281 -8.86 19.67 12.83
CA LYS A 281 -7.83 20.68 12.90
C LYS A 281 -6.95 20.61 11.65
N SER A 282 -6.80 21.72 10.96
CA SER A 282 -5.80 21.90 9.93
C SER A 282 -4.60 22.64 10.53
N THR A 283 -3.40 22.14 10.31
CA THR A 283 -2.15 22.73 10.80
C THR A 283 -1.18 22.82 9.64
N GLU A 284 -0.59 24.00 9.42
CA GLU A 284 0.52 24.14 8.47
C GLU A 284 1.71 23.29 8.94
N LEU A 285 2.28 22.49 8.05
CA LEU A 285 3.45 21.69 8.40
C LEU A 285 4.70 22.58 8.46
N PRO A 286 5.63 22.35 9.41
CA PRO A 286 6.92 23.03 9.43
C PRO A 286 7.69 22.84 8.12
N ASP A 287 8.50 23.84 7.75
CA ASP A 287 9.30 23.83 6.51
C ASP A 287 10.20 22.58 6.41
N GLU A 288 10.61 22.00 7.55
CA GLU A 288 11.39 20.77 7.62
C GLU A 288 10.66 19.53 7.04
N ILE A 289 9.32 19.54 7.00
CA ILE A 289 8.45 18.47 6.48
C ILE A 289 7.80 18.88 5.14
N ASN A 290 7.78 20.17 4.84
CA ASN A 290 7.11 20.78 3.68
C ASN A 290 7.85 20.52 2.35
N GLY A 291 8.89 19.69 2.34
CA GLY A 291 9.55 19.20 1.13
C GLY A 291 8.76 18.10 0.44
N GLU A 292 9.35 17.43 -0.55
CA GLU A 292 8.78 16.28 -1.26
C GLU A 292 8.69 15.03 -0.35
N SER A 293 7.87 15.11 0.69
CA SER A 293 7.53 13.98 1.55
C SER A 293 6.54 13.09 0.80
N HIS A 294 7.02 11.96 0.32
CA HIS A 294 6.25 11.04 -0.54
C HIS A 294 5.42 10.02 0.26
N ASN A 295 5.74 9.76 1.53
CA ASN A 295 5.03 8.77 2.35
C ASN A 295 4.98 9.19 3.82
N ALA A 296 3.85 8.96 4.46
CA ALA A 296 3.66 9.17 5.89
C ALA A 296 2.88 8.02 6.52
N VAL A 297 3.15 7.77 7.81
CA VAL A 297 2.41 6.77 8.59
C VAL A 297 1.96 7.34 9.93
N LEU A 298 0.69 7.08 10.29
CA LEU A 298 0.09 7.51 11.56
C LEU A 298 0.14 6.38 12.61
N ILE A 299 0.71 6.69 13.78
CA ILE A 299 0.72 5.84 14.98
C ILE A 299 0.19 6.63 16.17
N GLY A 300 -1.04 6.35 16.60
CA GLY A 300 -1.65 7.05 17.72
C GLY A 300 -1.74 8.56 17.44
N LYS A 301 -0.88 9.36 18.07
CA LYS A 301 -0.78 10.81 17.89
C LYS A 301 0.45 11.28 17.11
N MET A 302 1.28 10.35 16.65
CA MET A 302 2.53 10.63 15.94
C MET A 302 2.34 10.36 14.45
N VAL A 303 2.72 11.31 13.61
CA VAL A 303 2.86 11.13 12.17
C VAL A 303 4.34 11.03 11.85
N TYR A 304 4.73 9.94 11.22
CA TYR A 304 6.09 9.72 10.75
C TYR A 304 6.16 10.03 9.26
N PHE A 305 6.94 11.04 8.90
CA PHE A 305 7.20 11.44 7.52
C PHE A 305 8.54 10.88 7.07
N GLY A 306 8.54 10.24 5.90
CA GLY A 306 9.77 9.79 5.24
C GLY A 306 10.10 10.71 4.08
N GLN A 307 11.30 11.30 4.10
CA GLN A 307 11.77 12.20 3.06
C GLN A 307 13.23 11.93 2.70
N ASP A 308 13.64 12.43 1.54
CA ASP A 308 15.02 12.32 1.08
C ASP A 308 15.84 13.55 1.51
N SER A 309 17.13 13.36 1.83
CA SER A 309 18.06 14.45 2.16
C SER A 309 19.44 14.19 1.56
N GLU A 310 20.28 15.23 1.48
CA GLU A 310 21.68 15.06 1.03
C GLU A 310 22.49 14.09 1.93
N ALA A 311 22.08 13.94 3.19
CA ALA A 311 22.77 13.10 4.17
C ALA A 311 22.26 11.64 4.18
N GLY A 312 21.12 11.38 3.56
CA GLY A 312 20.43 10.08 3.56
C GLY A 312 18.91 10.24 3.64
N GLY A 313 18.17 9.16 3.86
CA GLY A 313 16.73 9.25 4.15
C GLY A 313 16.50 9.80 5.55
N GLU A 314 15.59 10.75 5.69
CA GLU A 314 15.18 11.32 6.97
C GLU A 314 13.82 10.80 7.38
N LEU A 315 13.72 10.42 8.66
CA LEU A 315 12.48 10.05 9.32
C LEU A 315 12.15 11.12 10.37
N ILE A 316 11.06 11.85 10.13
CA ILE A 316 10.59 12.94 11.00
C ILE A 316 9.33 12.51 11.72
N ALA A 317 9.37 12.50 13.05
CA ALA A 317 8.21 12.21 13.90
C ALA A 317 7.56 13.53 14.37
N TYR A 318 6.35 13.78 13.87
CA TYR A 318 5.54 14.95 14.18
C TYR A 318 4.40 14.59 15.13
N ASN A 319 4.24 15.37 16.20
CA ASN A 319 3.22 15.13 17.22
C ASN A 319 2.00 16.02 17.00
N ILE A 320 0.84 15.40 16.76
CA ILE A 320 -0.42 16.10 16.43
C ILE A 320 -0.89 17.02 17.57
N ASP A 321 -0.68 16.60 18.82
CA ASP A 321 -1.18 17.32 19.99
C ASP A 321 -0.33 18.56 20.31
N SER A 322 1.00 18.43 20.26
CA SER A 322 1.92 19.54 20.54
C SER A 322 2.22 20.41 19.32
N GLU A 323 1.95 19.94 18.10
CA GLU A 323 2.34 20.59 16.84
C GLU A 323 3.85 20.78 16.71
N GLU A 324 4.63 19.86 17.29
CA GLU A 324 6.09 19.93 17.32
C GLU A 324 6.69 18.64 16.74
N ILE A 325 7.90 18.78 16.19
CA ILE A 325 8.75 17.66 15.79
C ILE A 325 9.37 17.08 17.07
N ASP A 326 8.98 15.85 17.44
CA ASP A 326 9.51 15.17 18.62
C ASP A 326 10.89 14.56 18.33
N SER A 327 11.11 14.09 17.10
CA SER A 327 12.40 13.54 16.66
C SER A 327 12.62 13.69 15.16
N ASN A 328 13.88 13.86 14.76
CA ASN A 328 14.34 13.74 13.38
C ASN A 328 15.57 12.83 13.39
N GLN A 329 15.54 11.77 12.58
CA GLN A 329 16.60 10.79 12.45
C GLN A 329 16.99 10.60 10.99
N THR A 330 18.28 10.79 10.70
CA THR A 330 18.86 10.47 9.40
C THR A 330 19.31 9.01 9.36
N ILE A 331 19.02 8.34 8.26
CA ILE A 331 19.41 6.97 7.97
C ILE A 331 20.31 7.01 6.73
N ASP A 332 21.63 6.97 6.97
CA ASP A 332 22.68 7.18 5.96
C ASP A 332 22.57 6.27 4.72
N LEU A 333 21.92 5.11 4.87
CA LEU A 333 21.74 4.12 3.80
C LEU A 333 20.55 4.36 2.90
N LEU A 334 19.60 5.17 3.35
CA LEU A 334 18.44 5.56 2.58
C LEU A 334 18.80 6.81 1.77
N SER A 335 18.13 7.03 0.64
CA SER A 335 18.44 7.95 -0.47
C SER A 335 19.55 9.01 -0.30
N LYS A 336 20.56 8.97 -1.20
CA LYS A 336 21.53 10.07 -1.40
C LYS A 336 21.55 10.67 -2.80
N GLU A 337 20.94 10.04 -3.80
CA GLU A 337 21.11 10.44 -5.22
C GLU A 337 19.88 10.11 -6.10
N GLN A 338 18.70 9.86 -5.52
CA GLN A 338 17.49 9.56 -6.30
C GLN A 338 16.47 10.66 -6.10
N GLU A 339 16.25 11.45 -7.16
CA GLU A 339 15.15 12.42 -7.23
C GLU A 339 13.81 11.65 -7.17
N ASP A 340 12.94 12.07 -6.24
CA ASP A 340 11.47 11.99 -6.31
C ASP A 340 10.76 10.63 -6.05
N PHE A 341 11.41 9.62 -5.45
CA PHE A 341 10.72 8.34 -5.14
C PHE A 341 10.37 8.13 -3.67
N GLY A 342 11.09 8.77 -2.75
CA GLY A 342 10.86 8.68 -1.31
C GLY A 342 11.04 7.29 -0.68
N LEU A 343 10.54 7.16 0.56
CA LEU A 343 10.74 5.99 1.41
C LEU A 343 9.47 5.16 1.57
N LEU A 344 9.59 3.84 1.42
CA LEU A 344 8.53 2.91 1.76
C LEU A 344 8.61 2.57 3.26
N MET A 345 7.50 2.72 3.98
CA MET A 345 7.43 2.52 5.42
C MET A 345 6.35 1.51 5.82
N LYS A 346 6.66 0.66 6.79
CA LYS A 346 5.70 -0.26 7.41
C LYS A 346 6.00 -0.44 8.89
N ILE A 347 4.96 -0.46 9.72
CA ILE A 347 5.10 -0.80 11.13
C ILE A 347 4.53 -2.19 11.41
N HIS A 348 5.25 -2.93 12.24
CA HIS A 348 4.86 -4.25 12.72
C HIS A 348 5.51 -4.50 14.09
N GLU A 349 4.73 -4.93 15.08
CA GLU A 349 5.19 -5.34 16.42
C GLU A 349 6.21 -4.37 17.07
N GLY A 350 5.89 -3.08 17.13
CA GLY A 350 6.76 -2.07 17.77
C GLY A 350 7.97 -1.64 16.93
N LYS A 351 8.13 -2.18 15.72
CA LYS A 351 9.23 -1.83 14.81
C LYS A 351 8.73 -1.13 13.56
N MET A 352 9.50 -0.15 13.09
CA MET A 352 9.33 0.47 11.79
C MET A 352 10.36 -0.07 10.81
N TYR A 353 9.87 -0.60 9.70
CA TYR A 353 10.64 -1.05 8.55
C TYR A 353 10.61 0.06 7.51
N VAL A 354 11.79 0.48 7.07
CA VAL A 354 11.96 1.54 6.07
C VAL A 354 12.84 1.02 4.94
N ALA A 355 12.44 1.26 3.70
CA ALA A 355 13.22 0.88 2.52
C ALA A 355 13.15 1.96 1.44
N ASN A 356 14.18 2.04 0.60
CA ASN A 356 14.09 2.83 -0.63
C ASN A 356 12.96 2.29 -1.51
N LEU A 357 12.11 3.20 -2.02
CA LEU A 357 11.07 2.80 -2.97
C LEU A 357 11.68 2.37 -4.31
N PHE A 358 12.78 2.98 -4.72
CA PHE A 358 13.46 2.70 -5.98
C PHE A 358 14.90 2.25 -5.78
N SER A 359 15.34 1.33 -6.64
CA SER A 359 16.75 0.99 -6.80
C SER A 359 17.03 0.49 -8.21
N ASP A 360 18.24 0.73 -8.68
CA ASP A 360 18.70 0.32 -9.99
C ASP A 360 20.09 -0.32 -9.88
N ARG A 361 20.83 -0.36 -10.99
CA ARG A 361 22.18 -0.92 -11.05
C ARG A 361 23.23 -0.06 -10.35
N ASP A 362 23.05 1.25 -10.37
CA ASP A 362 24.04 2.22 -9.91
C ASP A 362 23.74 2.70 -8.48
N THR A 363 22.54 2.39 -7.99
CA THR A 363 22.05 2.72 -6.65
C THR A 363 21.79 1.47 -5.83
N ASN A 364 22.04 1.54 -4.52
CA ASN A 364 21.73 0.43 -3.62
C ASN A 364 20.32 0.59 -3.06
N GLY A 365 19.53 -0.50 -2.99
CA GLY A 365 18.22 -0.49 -2.34
C GLY A 365 18.36 -0.57 -0.81
N GLY A 366 18.55 0.58 -0.14
CA GLY A 366 18.73 0.64 1.31
C GLY A 366 17.52 0.15 2.10
N ILE A 367 17.77 -0.50 3.24
CA ILE A 367 16.76 -0.95 4.20
C ILE A 367 17.24 -0.67 5.63
N ALA A 368 16.33 -0.21 6.47
CA ALA A 368 16.53 -0.12 7.92
C ALA A 368 15.33 -0.68 8.71
N VAL A 369 15.62 -1.17 9.91
CA VAL A 369 14.59 -1.49 10.91
C VAL A 369 14.87 -0.69 12.17
N ILE A 370 13.85 -0.01 12.68
CA ILE A 370 13.93 0.95 13.78
C ILE A 370 12.98 0.48 14.88
N GLU A 371 13.47 0.39 16.11
CA GLU A 371 12.64 0.13 17.29
C GLU A 371 11.91 1.42 17.68
N LEU A 372 10.57 1.42 17.66
CA LEU A 372 9.79 2.65 17.87
C LEU A 372 9.92 3.20 19.30
N ASP A 373 10.06 2.32 20.29
CA ASP A 373 10.16 2.72 21.70
C ASP A 373 11.44 3.53 22.00
N THR A 374 12.53 3.24 21.28
CA THR A 374 13.85 3.83 21.54
C THR A 374 14.36 4.73 20.42
N GLY A 375 13.82 4.59 19.20
CA GLY A 375 14.38 5.19 17.98
C GLY A 375 15.69 4.54 17.52
N GLU A 376 16.08 3.41 18.12
CA GLU A 376 17.34 2.74 17.77
C GLU A 376 17.20 1.97 16.46
N ILE A 377 18.16 2.16 15.54
CA ILE A 377 18.26 1.35 14.33
C ILE A 377 18.83 -0.01 14.73
N VAL A 378 17.98 -1.04 14.70
CA VAL A 378 18.35 -2.42 15.07
C VAL A 378 18.87 -3.24 13.89
N TYR A 379 18.64 -2.75 12.66
CA TYR A 379 19.17 -3.34 11.43
C TYR A 379 19.38 -2.29 10.35
N GLU A 380 20.50 -2.41 9.64
CA GLU A 380 20.81 -1.68 8.40
C GLU A 380 21.36 -2.65 7.36
N GLY A 381 20.84 -2.56 6.13
CA GLY A 381 21.31 -3.37 5.02
C GLY A 381 20.87 -2.86 3.65
N PHE A 382 21.10 -3.69 2.64
CA PHE A 382 20.81 -3.40 1.24
C PHE A 382 20.15 -4.58 0.55
N ILE A 383 19.35 -4.27 -0.46
CA ILE A 383 18.92 -5.20 -1.51
C ILE A 383 19.92 -5.11 -2.65
N ASN A 384 20.58 -6.22 -2.95
CA ASN A 384 21.54 -6.31 -4.04
C ASN A 384 21.19 -7.45 -4.99
N VAL A 385 21.54 -7.27 -6.26
CA VAL A 385 21.52 -8.37 -7.24
C VAL A 385 22.69 -9.32 -6.94
N GLU A 386 22.39 -10.60 -6.68
CA GLU A 386 23.39 -11.63 -6.34
C GLU A 386 24.41 -11.84 -7.47
N ASN A 387 23.96 -11.72 -8.73
CA ASN A 387 24.80 -11.86 -9.90
C ASN A 387 24.56 -10.76 -10.93
N LEU A 388 25.35 -9.68 -10.88
CA LEU A 388 25.26 -8.56 -11.82
C LEU A 388 25.45 -8.94 -13.30
N LYS A 389 25.88 -10.17 -13.62
CA LYS A 389 25.95 -10.67 -15.00
C LYS A 389 24.61 -11.16 -15.54
N THR A 390 23.66 -11.49 -14.66
CA THR A 390 22.30 -11.87 -15.03
C THR A 390 21.35 -10.68 -15.08
N ALA A 391 21.71 -9.55 -14.46
CA ALA A 391 20.97 -8.30 -14.60
C ALA A 391 21.37 -7.53 -15.87
N PRO A 392 20.40 -7.11 -16.72
CA PRO A 392 20.65 -6.23 -17.84
C PRO A 392 21.23 -4.88 -17.36
N PRO A 393 21.98 -4.16 -18.22
CA PRO A 393 22.29 -2.75 -17.96
C PRO A 393 20.98 -1.95 -17.85
N GLY A 394 20.87 -1.08 -16.84
CA GLY A 394 19.68 -0.23 -16.64
C GLY A 394 18.41 -0.98 -16.19
N TYR A 395 18.54 -1.98 -15.30
CA TYR A 395 17.35 -2.51 -14.63
C TYR A 395 16.83 -1.52 -13.60
N GLU A 396 15.53 -1.61 -13.32
CA GLU A 396 14.84 -0.82 -12.30
C GLU A 396 14.06 -1.76 -11.38
N LEU A 397 14.11 -1.50 -10.08
CA LEU A 397 13.35 -2.19 -9.05
C LEU A 397 12.54 -1.14 -8.27
N PHE A 398 11.23 -1.24 -8.36
CA PHE A 398 10.28 -0.44 -7.57
C PHE A 398 9.67 -1.32 -6.50
N LEU A 399 9.84 -0.96 -5.22
CA LEU A 399 9.16 -1.60 -4.10
C LEU A 399 7.79 -0.96 -3.91
N ASN A 400 6.77 -1.79 -3.74
CA ASN A 400 5.39 -1.34 -3.55
C ASN A 400 4.89 -1.59 -2.13
N GLU A 401 5.34 -2.68 -1.48
CA GLU A 401 4.87 -3.05 -0.13
C GLU A 401 5.96 -3.76 0.68
N ILE A 402 6.04 -3.42 1.97
CA ILE A 402 6.79 -4.15 2.99
C ILE A 402 5.82 -5.04 3.77
N MET A 403 6.18 -6.30 3.93
CA MET A 403 5.46 -7.28 4.74
C MET A 403 6.36 -7.87 5.82
N VAL A 404 5.76 -8.18 6.95
CA VAL A 404 6.40 -8.89 8.06
C VAL A 404 5.40 -9.94 8.54
N GLN A 405 5.87 -11.18 8.73
CA GLN A 405 5.05 -12.36 9.07
C GLN A 405 5.28 -12.88 10.48
#